data_AF-A0A7W0LC43-F1
#
_entry.id   AF-A0A7W0LC43-F1
#
_cell.length_a   1.000
_cell.length_b   1.000
_cell.length_c   1.000
_cell.angle_alpha   90.00
_cell.angle_beta   90.00
_cell.angle_gamma   90.00
#
_symmetry.space_group_name_H-M   'P 1'
#
loop_
_entity.id
_entity.type
_entity.pdbx_description
1 polymer ?
#
loop_
_entity_poly.entity_id
_entity_poly.type
_entity_poly.pdbx_seq_one_letter_code
_entity_poly.pdbx_strand_id
1 'polypeptide(L)'
;MTACPVCTAPSRAPFLSRNPVPVHQNLLVRNEADARALNRGRLTLHACAQCGFVFNADFDPQLLTYGAAYENTQSCSPAFEAYVEELARHVVDERGVRGSRIIEIGCGKGAFLRALVRRDPGNQGIGFDPSYVGPDADLDGRVRFDRRFYDESCANLQADAVVCRHVIEHIHDPVGLLRGIRATLGDGAARIFFETPCVEWILAHEVIWDFFYEHCSYFSTGSLTTAFTRAGFAVESVRHTFGGQYLWIEAQPAPVPPPSRADAGEIPSLAARFAHVEAAHVTALRERLERLAVEGPVAMWGAAAKGVTLANLVDPDRRLITCIVDLNPNKQGGCLPGTGHPIVAPLELPSWKIRTAVVTNPNYLEENAGLLRQASLDVRLVDLMQPDEADAHTH
;
A
#
# COMPACT_ATOMS: atom_id res chain seq x y z
N MET A 1 4.51 -25.83 11.79
CA MET A 1 5.03 -25.41 10.48
C MET A 1 3.90 -24.75 9.74
N THR A 2 4.06 -23.47 9.37
CA THR A 2 3.05 -22.72 8.62
C THR A 2 3.27 -22.92 7.13
N ALA A 3 2.22 -23.15 6.34
CA ALA A 3 2.34 -23.32 4.88
C ALA A 3 2.23 -21.98 4.16
N CYS A 4 3.00 -21.81 3.07
CA CYS A 4 2.90 -20.64 2.21
C CYS A 4 1.51 -20.58 1.52
N PRO A 5 0.73 -19.49 1.66
CA PRO A 5 -0.57 -19.36 0.99
C PRO A 5 -0.49 -19.45 -0.54
N VAL A 6 0.63 -19.01 -1.12
CA VAL A 6 0.81 -18.96 -2.58
C VAL A 6 1.27 -20.27 -3.19
N CYS A 7 2.20 -21.02 -2.59
CA CYS A 7 2.77 -22.23 -3.21
C CYS A 7 2.66 -23.49 -2.34
N THR A 8 2.05 -23.39 -1.15
CA THR A 8 1.84 -24.48 -0.17
C THR A 8 3.11 -25.11 0.41
N ALA A 9 4.29 -24.62 0.03
CA ALA A 9 5.55 -25.05 0.62
C ALA A 9 5.60 -24.76 2.13
N PRO A 10 6.19 -25.65 2.95
CA PRO A 10 6.34 -25.40 4.37
C PRO A 10 7.30 -24.24 4.62
N SER A 11 6.92 -23.35 5.54
CA SER A 11 7.76 -22.28 6.05
C SER A 11 8.39 -22.68 7.38
N ARG A 12 9.67 -22.32 7.55
CA ARG A 12 10.49 -22.75 8.70
C ARG A 12 10.39 -21.76 9.86
N ALA A 13 11.03 -20.60 9.73
CA ALA A 13 11.13 -19.59 10.78
C ALA A 13 10.74 -18.21 10.22
N PRO A 14 10.15 -17.32 11.04
CA PRO A 14 9.94 -15.95 10.64
C PRO A 14 11.27 -15.20 10.54
N PHE A 15 11.32 -14.17 9.69
CA PHE A 15 12.45 -13.24 9.63
C PHE A 15 12.16 -11.94 10.38
N LEU A 16 10.88 -11.62 10.62
CA LEU A 16 10.45 -10.44 11.35
C LEU A 16 9.34 -10.82 12.33
N SER A 17 9.43 -10.30 13.55
CA SER A 17 8.39 -10.45 14.58
C SER A 17 8.19 -9.12 15.30
N ARG A 18 7.02 -8.50 15.14
CA ARG A 18 6.61 -7.31 15.89
C ARG A 18 5.34 -7.61 16.67
N ASN A 19 5.38 -7.37 17.98
CA ASN A 19 4.25 -7.63 18.85
C ASN A 19 4.28 -6.69 20.07
N PRO A 20 3.22 -5.91 20.34
CA PRO A 20 2.01 -5.73 19.54
C PRO A 20 2.15 -4.59 18.50
N VAL A 21 1.51 -4.70 17.33
CA VAL A 21 1.40 -3.61 16.33
C VAL A 21 -0.05 -3.16 16.14
N PRO A 22 -0.34 -1.87 15.86
CA PRO A 22 -1.71 -1.45 15.53
C PRO A 22 -2.21 -2.18 14.29
N VAL A 23 -3.44 -2.69 14.34
CA VAL A 23 -4.02 -3.42 13.21
C VAL A 23 -4.46 -2.49 12.09
N HIS A 24 -4.75 -1.23 12.40
CA HIS A 24 -5.19 -0.23 11.42
C HIS A 24 -4.16 0.85 11.17
N GLN A 25 -3.97 1.16 9.89
CA GLN A 25 -3.06 2.20 9.43
C GLN A 25 -3.78 3.43 8.87
N ASN A 26 -4.98 3.26 8.32
CA ASN A 26 -5.70 4.35 7.64
C ASN A 26 -7.08 4.65 8.26
N LEU A 27 -7.31 4.25 9.51
CA LEU A 27 -8.55 4.56 10.21
C LEU A 27 -8.56 6.03 10.68
N LEU A 28 -9.65 6.75 10.41
CA LEU A 28 -9.85 8.10 10.93
C LEU A 28 -10.12 8.06 12.43
N VAL A 29 -9.18 8.61 13.21
CA VAL A 29 -9.31 8.73 14.67
C VAL A 29 -9.26 10.19 15.08
N ARG A 30 -10.15 10.60 15.98
CA ARG A 30 -10.36 12.02 16.31
C ARG A 30 -9.69 12.47 17.60
N ASN A 31 -9.23 11.56 18.46
CA ASN A 31 -8.54 11.91 19.69
C ASN A 31 -7.44 10.89 20.04
N GLU A 32 -6.54 11.30 20.94
CA GLU A 32 -5.38 10.50 21.34
C GLU A 32 -5.76 9.22 22.08
N ALA A 33 -6.78 9.26 22.95
CA ALA A 33 -7.17 8.10 23.76
C ALA A 33 -7.65 6.96 22.86
N ASP A 34 -8.54 7.25 21.91
CA ASP A 34 -9.03 6.27 20.94
C ASP A 34 -7.90 5.78 20.04
N ALA A 35 -6.98 6.65 19.63
CA ALA A 35 -5.86 6.28 18.76
C ALA A 35 -4.92 5.28 19.44
N ARG A 36 -4.66 5.46 20.74
CA ARG A 36 -3.84 4.54 21.55
C ARG A 36 -4.57 3.26 21.93
N ALA A 37 -5.91 3.31 22.03
CA ALA A 37 -6.77 2.18 22.38
C ALA A 37 -7.11 1.27 21.19
N LEU A 38 -6.71 1.62 19.97
CA LEU A 38 -6.95 0.78 18.79
C LEU A 38 -6.44 -0.64 18.98
N ASN A 39 -7.18 -1.58 18.37
CA ASN A 39 -6.82 -2.99 18.35
C ASN A 39 -5.37 -3.19 17.87
N ARG A 40 -4.71 -4.16 18.50
CA ARG A 40 -3.35 -4.55 18.14
C ARG A 40 -3.29 -6.03 17.84
N GLY A 41 -2.41 -6.38 16.92
CA GLY A 41 -2.16 -7.75 16.48
C GLY A 41 -0.69 -8.09 16.53
N ARG A 42 -0.40 -9.35 16.21
CA ARG A 42 0.96 -9.85 16.05
C ARG A 42 1.32 -9.87 14.56
N LEU A 43 2.51 -9.36 14.24
CA LEU A 43 3.08 -9.40 12.91
C LEU A 43 4.27 -10.37 12.92
N THR A 44 4.04 -11.60 12.46
CA THR A 44 5.07 -12.64 12.35
C THR A 44 5.28 -12.97 10.88
N LEU A 45 6.26 -12.31 10.24
CA LEU A 45 6.48 -12.45 8.80
C LEU A 45 7.42 -13.59 8.47
N HIS A 46 6.95 -14.43 7.55
CA HIS A 46 7.70 -15.51 6.96
C HIS A 46 8.02 -15.22 5.50
N ALA A 47 9.22 -15.60 5.05
CA ALA A 47 9.61 -15.57 3.64
C ALA A 47 9.64 -17.00 3.08
N CYS A 48 8.87 -17.26 2.03
CA CYS A 48 8.83 -18.58 1.40
C CYS A 48 10.11 -18.85 0.60
N ALA A 49 10.84 -19.90 0.96
CA ALA A 49 12.07 -20.31 0.27
C ALA A 49 11.85 -20.86 -1.16
N GLN A 50 10.61 -21.11 -1.57
CA GLN A 50 10.30 -21.71 -2.87
C GLN A 50 9.76 -20.70 -3.90
N CYS A 51 8.85 -19.80 -3.51
CA CYS A 51 8.29 -18.80 -4.43
C CYS A 51 8.57 -17.35 -4.01
N GLY A 52 9.23 -17.10 -2.89
CA GLY A 52 9.56 -15.75 -2.44
C GLY A 52 8.36 -14.95 -1.93
N PHE A 53 7.21 -15.58 -1.70
CA PHE A 53 6.06 -14.91 -1.08
C PHE A 53 6.35 -14.63 0.39
N VAL A 54 6.07 -13.42 0.85
CA VAL A 54 6.17 -13.03 2.25
C VAL A 54 4.77 -12.88 2.84
N PHE A 55 4.53 -13.41 4.04
CA PHE A 55 3.19 -13.40 4.64
C PHE A 55 3.23 -13.34 6.17
N ASN A 56 2.20 -12.74 6.76
CA ASN A 56 1.98 -12.75 8.21
C ASN A 56 1.31 -14.06 8.65
N ALA A 57 2.05 -14.91 9.37
CA ALA A 57 1.56 -16.20 9.84
C ALA A 57 0.51 -16.10 10.97
N ASP A 58 0.47 -14.97 11.67
CA ASP A 58 -0.47 -14.69 12.77
C ASP A 58 -1.59 -13.72 12.33
N PHE A 59 -1.82 -13.59 11.02
CA PHE A 59 -2.88 -12.71 10.52
C PHE A 59 -4.26 -13.24 10.89
N ASP A 60 -5.07 -12.35 11.46
CA ASP A 60 -6.46 -12.59 11.80
C ASP A 60 -7.32 -11.49 11.14
N PRO A 61 -8.07 -11.82 10.06
CA PRO A 61 -8.91 -10.83 9.39
C PRO A 61 -10.02 -10.28 10.29
N GLN A 62 -10.38 -10.95 11.39
CA GLN A 62 -11.43 -10.48 12.31
C GLN A 62 -11.01 -9.27 13.13
N LEU A 63 -9.70 -8.98 13.22
CA LEU A 63 -9.20 -7.80 13.91
C LEU A 63 -9.35 -6.51 13.07
N LEU A 64 -9.59 -6.64 11.77
CA LEU A 64 -9.72 -5.53 10.84
C LEU A 64 -11.17 -5.18 10.56
N THR A 65 -11.45 -3.89 10.50
CA THR A 65 -12.72 -3.37 10.00
C THR A 65 -12.49 -2.39 8.85
N TYR A 66 -13.13 -2.65 7.71
CA TYR A 66 -13.19 -1.72 6.58
C TYR A 66 -14.59 -1.11 6.52
N GLY A 67 -14.68 0.21 6.48
CA GLY A 67 -15.95 0.92 6.45
C GLY A 67 -15.75 2.40 6.16
N ALA A 68 -16.78 3.22 6.38
CA ALA A 68 -16.76 4.63 6.02
C ALA A 68 -15.65 5.46 6.72
N ALA A 69 -15.15 5.01 7.86
CA ALA A 69 -14.04 5.64 8.58
C ALA A 69 -12.65 5.26 8.03
N TYR A 70 -12.57 4.35 7.05
CA TYR A 70 -11.32 4.01 6.39
C TYR A 70 -10.96 5.06 5.33
N GLU A 71 -9.80 5.68 5.48
CA GLU A 71 -9.34 6.82 4.69
C GLU A 71 -7.93 6.59 4.15
N ASN A 72 -7.86 5.90 3.02
CA ASN A 72 -6.64 5.62 2.27
C ASN A 72 -6.51 6.46 0.99
N THR A 73 -7.24 7.58 0.86
CA THR A 73 -7.21 8.40 -0.35
C THR A 73 -5.82 9.00 -0.57
N GLN A 74 -5.25 8.71 -1.74
CA GLN A 74 -3.94 9.19 -2.18
C GLN A 74 -4.04 10.28 -3.27
N SER A 75 -5.23 10.54 -3.81
CA SER A 75 -5.45 11.59 -4.82
C SER A 75 -5.30 13.02 -4.29
N CYS A 76 -4.87 13.21 -3.04
CA CYS A 76 -4.44 14.51 -2.55
C CYS A 76 -2.99 14.85 -2.96
N SER A 77 -2.25 13.89 -3.53
CA SER A 77 -0.90 14.08 -4.09
C SER A 77 -0.97 14.20 -5.62
N PRO A 78 -0.68 15.38 -6.19
CA PRO A 78 -0.50 15.56 -7.64
C PRO A 78 0.42 14.53 -8.30
N ALA A 79 1.53 14.17 -7.67
CA ALA A 79 2.46 13.16 -8.18
C ALA A 79 1.79 11.78 -8.31
N PHE A 80 1.00 11.39 -7.30
CA PHE A 80 0.23 10.14 -7.37
C PHE A 80 -0.94 10.22 -8.35
N GLU A 81 -1.62 11.37 -8.46
CA GLU A 81 -2.67 11.57 -9.48
C GLU A 81 -2.11 11.42 -10.90
N ALA A 82 -0.95 12.02 -11.19
CA ALA A 82 -0.28 11.86 -12.47
C ALA A 82 0.09 10.40 -12.76
N TYR A 83 0.54 9.67 -11.74
CA TYR A 83 0.81 8.24 -11.86
C TYR A 83 -0.45 7.43 -12.19
N VAL A 84 -1.56 7.71 -11.51
CA VAL A 84 -2.87 7.07 -11.78
C VAL A 84 -3.37 7.41 -13.18
N GLU A 85 -3.16 8.66 -13.64
CA GLU A 85 -3.52 9.09 -14.99
C GLU A 85 -2.72 8.31 -16.06
N GLU A 86 -1.43 8.11 -15.81
CA GLU A 86 -0.53 7.36 -16.70
C GLU A 86 -0.90 5.86 -16.78
N LEU A 87 -1.19 5.20 -15.65
CA LEU A 87 -1.75 3.85 -15.66
C LEU A 87 -3.09 3.79 -16.41
N ALA A 88 -3.92 4.81 -16.17
CA ALA A 88 -5.11 5.19 -16.92
C ALA A 88 -4.95 4.97 -18.43
N ARG A 89 -4.01 5.76 -18.95
CA ARG A 89 -3.63 5.88 -20.35
C ARG A 89 -3.09 4.55 -20.87
N HIS A 90 -2.20 3.91 -20.12
CA HIS A 90 -1.64 2.62 -20.49
C HIS A 90 -2.73 1.55 -20.69
N VAL A 91 -3.65 1.39 -19.74
CA VAL A 91 -4.71 0.38 -19.81
C VAL A 91 -5.66 0.62 -21.01
N VAL A 92 -6.09 1.86 -21.22
CA VAL A 92 -7.11 2.17 -22.26
C VAL A 92 -6.50 2.34 -23.65
N ASP A 93 -5.38 3.06 -23.75
CA ASP A 93 -4.81 3.48 -25.03
C ASP A 93 -3.83 2.44 -25.58
N GLU A 94 -2.98 1.86 -24.73
CA GLU A 94 -1.93 0.94 -25.16
C GLU A 94 -2.38 -0.53 -25.10
N ARG A 95 -3.15 -0.90 -24.06
CA ARG A 95 -3.67 -2.28 -23.91
C ARG A 95 -5.06 -2.46 -24.53
N GLY A 96 -5.66 -1.39 -25.05
CA GLY A 96 -6.88 -1.46 -25.86
C GLY A 96 -8.14 -1.83 -25.07
N VAL A 97 -8.23 -1.44 -23.80
CA VAL A 97 -9.48 -1.54 -23.01
C VAL A 97 -10.45 -0.44 -23.45
N ARG A 98 -11.13 -0.69 -24.57
CA ARG A 98 -12.03 0.21 -25.29
C ARG A 98 -13.40 -0.43 -25.41
N GLY A 99 -14.49 0.35 -25.30
CA GLY A 99 -15.85 -0.23 -25.36
C GLY A 99 -16.11 -1.35 -24.34
N SER A 100 -15.35 -1.37 -23.24
CA SER A 100 -15.21 -2.52 -22.34
C SER A 100 -16.04 -2.37 -21.08
N ARG A 101 -16.48 -3.50 -20.51
CA ARG A 101 -17.01 -3.59 -19.15
C ARG A 101 -15.88 -3.87 -18.19
N ILE A 102 -15.64 -2.91 -17.31
CA ILE A 102 -14.53 -2.89 -16.38
C ILE A 102 -15.05 -3.19 -14.98
N ILE A 103 -14.46 -4.16 -14.29
CA ILE A 103 -14.65 -4.36 -12.86
C ILE A 103 -13.40 -3.85 -12.13
N GLU A 104 -13.59 -2.97 -11.15
CA GLU A 104 -12.53 -2.60 -10.20
C GLU A 104 -12.81 -3.23 -8.83
N ILE A 105 -11.90 -4.09 -8.37
CA ILE A 105 -11.94 -4.73 -7.04
C ILE A 105 -11.16 -3.85 -6.06
N GLY A 106 -11.82 -3.44 -4.98
CA GLY A 106 -11.31 -2.45 -4.02
C GLY A 106 -11.11 -1.08 -4.65
N CYS A 107 -12.18 -0.51 -5.20
CA CYS A 107 -12.13 0.75 -5.92
C CYS A 107 -11.82 1.99 -5.04
N GLY A 108 -11.76 1.84 -3.71
CA GLY A 108 -11.56 2.93 -2.77
C GLY A 108 -12.63 4.01 -2.93
N LYS A 109 -12.22 5.20 -3.37
CA LYS A 109 -13.14 6.32 -3.70
C LYS A 109 -13.50 6.39 -5.18
N GLY A 110 -13.05 5.43 -6.00
CA GLY A 110 -13.40 5.28 -7.41
C GLY A 110 -12.62 6.16 -8.38
N ALA A 111 -11.46 6.69 -7.99
CA ALA A 111 -10.68 7.61 -8.83
C ALA A 111 -10.18 6.92 -10.11
N PHE A 112 -9.65 5.69 -9.98
CA PHE A 112 -9.08 4.98 -11.11
C PHE A 112 -10.14 4.44 -12.08
N LEU A 113 -11.24 3.84 -11.59
CA LEU A 113 -12.37 3.47 -12.45
C LEU A 113 -12.92 4.64 -13.25
N ARG A 114 -13.04 5.83 -12.63
CA ARG A 114 -13.46 7.04 -13.36
C ARG A 114 -12.44 7.44 -14.42
N ALA A 115 -11.14 7.36 -14.13
CA ALA A 115 -10.09 7.65 -15.11
C ALA A 115 -10.20 6.71 -16.33
N LEU A 116 -10.34 5.40 -16.10
CA LEU A 116 -10.53 4.39 -17.14
C LEU A 116 -11.77 4.65 -18.01
N VAL A 117 -12.91 4.97 -17.37
CA VAL A 117 -14.19 5.17 -18.07
C VAL A 117 -14.27 6.54 -18.77
N ARG A 118 -13.59 7.59 -18.28
CA ARG A 118 -13.54 8.90 -18.95
C ARG A 118 -12.75 8.87 -20.25
N ARG A 119 -11.73 8.01 -20.35
CA ARG A 119 -10.83 7.93 -21.52
C ARG A 119 -11.47 7.35 -22.77
N ASP A 120 -12.50 6.54 -22.59
CA ASP A 120 -13.23 5.97 -23.70
C ASP A 120 -14.74 6.08 -23.47
N PRO A 121 -15.50 6.72 -24.37
CA PRO A 121 -16.94 6.89 -24.20
C PRO A 121 -17.71 5.56 -24.21
N GLY A 122 -17.13 4.50 -24.79
CA GLY A 122 -17.72 3.16 -24.81
C GLY A 122 -17.46 2.35 -23.54
N ASN A 123 -16.51 2.75 -22.69
CA ASN A 123 -16.22 2.04 -21.45
C ASN A 123 -17.35 2.22 -20.42
N GLN A 124 -17.61 1.15 -19.68
CA GLN A 124 -18.51 1.11 -18.52
C GLN A 124 -17.80 0.42 -17.37
N GLY A 125 -18.16 0.77 -16.13
CA GLY A 125 -17.42 0.37 -14.94
C GLY A 125 -18.31 0.02 -13.75
N ILE A 126 -17.94 -1.02 -13.02
CA ILE A 126 -18.49 -1.33 -11.68
C ILE A 126 -17.33 -1.45 -10.69
N GLY A 127 -17.33 -0.64 -9.64
CA GLY A 127 -16.35 -0.69 -8.56
C GLY A 127 -16.93 -1.35 -7.32
N PHE A 128 -16.17 -2.23 -6.66
CA PHE A 128 -16.54 -2.87 -5.40
C PHE A 128 -15.63 -2.40 -4.28
N ASP A 129 -16.19 -1.75 -3.25
CA ASP A 129 -15.43 -1.40 -2.04
C ASP A 129 -16.35 -1.10 -0.85
N PRO A 130 -16.20 -1.77 0.32
CA PRO A 130 -17.02 -1.48 1.50
C PRO A 130 -16.77 -0.09 2.11
N SER A 131 -15.62 0.53 1.83
CA SER A 131 -15.25 1.86 2.28
C SER A 131 -15.63 2.97 1.30
N TYR A 132 -16.27 2.65 0.17
CA TYR A 132 -16.69 3.64 -0.81
C TYR A 132 -17.65 4.66 -0.19
N VAL A 133 -17.33 5.94 -0.37
CA VAL A 133 -18.15 7.08 0.03
C VAL A 133 -18.34 7.95 -1.21
N GLY A 134 -19.58 8.07 -1.68
CA GLY A 134 -19.92 8.78 -2.91
C GLY A 134 -21.29 8.36 -3.46
N PRO A 135 -21.68 8.87 -4.63
CA PRO A 135 -22.91 8.46 -5.29
C PRO A 135 -22.82 7.03 -5.84
N ASP A 136 -23.94 6.31 -5.85
CA ASP A 136 -23.98 4.92 -6.35
C ASP A 136 -23.72 4.83 -7.88
N ALA A 137 -23.86 5.94 -8.62
CA ALA A 137 -23.55 6.04 -10.03
C ALA A 137 -22.92 7.38 -10.40
N ASP A 138 -22.09 7.38 -11.45
CA ASP A 138 -21.39 8.55 -11.98
C ASP A 138 -21.19 8.43 -13.51
N LEU A 139 -20.71 9.49 -14.16
CA LEU A 139 -20.44 9.57 -15.59
C LEU A 139 -21.65 9.15 -16.45
N ASP A 140 -22.79 9.77 -16.17
CA ASP A 140 -24.07 9.51 -16.83
C ASP A 140 -24.52 8.05 -16.72
N GLY A 141 -24.19 7.41 -15.59
CA GLY A 141 -24.56 6.03 -15.27
C GLY A 141 -23.62 4.97 -15.85
N ARG A 142 -22.54 5.37 -16.52
CA ARG A 142 -21.51 4.45 -17.03
C ARG A 142 -20.63 3.89 -15.92
N VAL A 143 -20.53 4.56 -14.78
CA VAL A 143 -19.84 4.05 -13.59
C VAL A 143 -20.86 3.77 -12.50
N ARG A 144 -20.74 2.61 -11.86
CA ARG A 144 -21.51 2.24 -10.67
C ARG A 144 -20.59 1.78 -9.55
N PHE A 145 -21.02 1.97 -8.31
CA PHE A 145 -20.26 1.58 -7.12
C PHE A 145 -21.10 0.74 -6.18
N ASP A 146 -20.56 -0.43 -5.82
CA ASP A 146 -21.15 -1.38 -4.89
C ASP A 146 -20.39 -1.33 -3.55
N ARG A 147 -21.08 -0.95 -2.48
CA ARG A 147 -20.52 -0.80 -1.12
C ARG A 147 -20.36 -2.14 -0.39
N ARG A 148 -19.62 -3.05 -0.99
CA ARG A 148 -19.38 -4.41 -0.49
C ARG A 148 -18.05 -4.96 -1.02
N PHE A 149 -17.62 -6.07 -0.45
CA PHE A 149 -16.51 -6.84 -1.01
C PHE A 149 -16.93 -7.50 -2.32
N TYR A 150 -15.96 -7.69 -3.21
CA TYR A 150 -16.12 -8.60 -4.34
C TYR A 150 -16.08 -10.05 -3.81
N ASP A 151 -17.09 -10.85 -4.14
CA ASP A 151 -17.25 -12.22 -3.65
C ASP A 151 -17.87 -13.13 -4.73
N GLU A 152 -18.18 -14.37 -4.36
CA GLU A 152 -18.73 -15.39 -5.27
C GLU A 152 -20.09 -15.01 -5.90
N SER A 153 -20.86 -14.11 -5.28
CA SER A 153 -22.13 -13.63 -5.86
C SER A 153 -21.92 -12.81 -7.14
N CYS A 154 -20.70 -12.34 -7.37
CA CYS A 154 -20.29 -11.65 -8.59
C CYS A 154 -20.02 -12.59 -9.78
N ALA A 155 -20.10 -13.92 -9.61
CA ALA A 155 -19.73 -14.90 -10.64
C ALA A 155 -20.50 -14.78 -11.96
N ASN A 156 -21.70 -14.18 -11.96
CA ASN A 156 -22.51 -13.96 -13.16
C ASN A 156 -22.23 -12.62 -13.87
N LEU A 157 -21.36 -11.78 -13.30
CA LEU A 157 -20.99 -10.51 -13.93
C LEU A 157 -20.11 -10.79 -15.14
N GLN A 158 -20.37 -10.08 -16.23
CA GLN A 158 -19.54 -10.14 -17.42
C GLN A 158 -18.56 -8.97 -17.40
N ALA A 159 -17.28 -9.28 -17.54
CA ALA A 159 -16.21 -8.29 -17.57
C ALA A 159 -15.26 -8.57 -18.73
N ASP A 160 -14.86 -7.50 -19.41
CA ASP A 160 -13.86 -7.53 -20.47
C ASP A 160 -12.49 -7.10 -19.91
N ALA A 161 -12.48 -6.37 -18.79
CA ALA A 161 -11.29 -6.08 -18.01
C ALA A 161 -11.57 -6.13 -16.50
N VAL A 162 -10.63 -6.67 -15.73
CA VAL A 162 -10.63 -6.63 -14.26
C VAL A 162 -9.39 -5.90 -13.79
N VAL A 163 -9.59 -4.96 -12.89
CA VAL A 163 -8.56 -4.13 -12.29
C VAL A 163 -8.61 -4.29 -10.77
N CYS A 164 -7.45 -4.40 -10.13
CA CYS A 164 -7.35 -4.50 -8.69
C CYS A 164 -6.06 -3.83 -8.22
N ARG A 165 -6.16 -2.71 -7.51
CA ARG A 165 -5.00 -1.94 -7.07
C ARG A 165 -5.00 -1.84 -5.57
N HIS A 166 -3.87 -2.19 -4.95
CA HIS A 166 -3.66 -2.07 -3.51
C HIS A 166 -4.72 -2.80 -2.65
N VAL A 167 -5.00 -4.05 -3.02
CA VAL A 167 -5.99 -4.91 -2.34
C VAL A 167 -5.43 -6.29 -2.08
N ILE A 168 -4.77 -6.92 -3.06
CA ILE A 168 -4.32 -8.31 -2.96
C ILE A 168 -3.35 -8.54 -1.79
N GLU A 169 -2.60 -7.50 -1.39
CA GLU A 169 -1.73 -7.50 -0.21
C GLU A 169 -2.49 -7.56 1.13
N HIS A 170 -3.77 -7.20 1.12
CA HIS A 170 -4.68 -7.29 2.27
C HIS A 170 -5.41 -8.64 2.36
N ILE A 171 -5.18 -9.55 1.40
CA ILE A 171 -5.89 -10.84 1.29
C ILE A 171 -4.98 -11.98 1.75
N HIS A 172 -5.41 -12.70 2.78
CA HIS A 172 -4.64 -13.82 3.35
C HIS A 172 -4.64 -15.09 2.47
N ASP A 173 -5.70 -15.30 1.68
CA ASP A 173 -5.76 -16.31 0.61
C ASP A 173 -5.82 -15.64 -0.77
N PRO A 174 -4.68 -15.13 -1.28
CA PRO A 174 -4.66 -14.41 -2.55
C PRO A 174 -4.96 -15.33 -3.74
N VAL A 175 -4.62 -16.63 -3.66
CA VAL A 175 -4.92 -17.58 -4.73
C VAL A 175 -6.42 -17.88 -4.78
N GLY A 176 -7.10 -17.94 -3.63
CA GLY A 176 -8.56 -18.04 -3.54
C GLY A 176 -9.27 -16.87 -4.22
N LEU A 177 -8.88 -15.62 -3.92
CA LEU A 177 -9.41 -14.43 -4.61
C LEU A 177 -9.25 -14.54 -6.13
N LEU A 178 -8.03 -14.84 -6.58
CA LEU A 178 -7.72 -14.94 -8.01
C LEU A 178 -8.53 -16.05 -8.70
N ARG A 179 -8.78 -17.17 -8.03
CA ARG A 179 -9.66 -18.24 -8.55
C ARG A 179 -11.12 -17.81 -8.65
N GLY A 180 -11.63 -17.02 -7.70
CA GLY A 180 -12.98 -16.44 -7.78
C GLY A 180 -13.13 -15.52 -9.00
N ILE A 181 -12.11 -14.70 -9.27
CA ILE A 181 -12.05 -13.86 -10.47
C ILE A 181 -11.98 -14.74 -11.73
N ARG A 182 -11.13 -15.77 -11.75
CA ARG A 182 -10.99 -16.69 -12.88
C ARG A 182 -12.32 -17.36 -13.24
N ALA A 183 -13.10 -17.74 -12.23
CA ALA A 183 -14.41 -18.35 -12.40
C ALA A 183 -15.41 -17.38 -13.03
N THR A 184 -15.39 -16.11 -12.60
CA THR A 184 -16.27 -15.05 -13.16
C THR A 184 -15.95 -14.76 -14.62
N LEU A 185 -14.67 -14.77 -15.00
CA LEU A 185 -14.26 -14.44 -16.36
C LEU A 185 -14.51 -15.55 -17.40
N GLY A 186 -14.60 -16.81 -16.97
CA GLY A 186 -14.69 -17.96 -17.87
C GLY A 186 -13.52 -17.99 -18.87
N ASP A 187 -13.64 -18.72 -19.97
CA ASP A 187 -12.56 -18.81 -20.98
C ASP A 187 -12.54 -17.64 -21.97
N GLY A 188 -13.14 -16.50 -21.59
CA GLY A 188 -13.19 -15.29 -22.40
C GLY A 188 -11.82 -14.60 -22.51
N ALA A 189 -11.71 -13.68 -23.47
CA ALA A 189 -10.51 -12.88 -23.72
C ALA A 189 -10.36 -11.67 -22.77
N ALA A 190 -10.82 -11.81 -21.53
CA ALA A 190 -10.79 -10.72 -20.56
C ALA A 190 -9.35 -10.39 -20.14
N ARG A 191 -9.05 -9.11 -19.93
CA ARG A 191 -7.73 -8.65 -19.48
C ARG A 191 -7.72 -8.38 -17.98
N ILE A 192 -6.60 -8.65 -17.34
CA ILE A 192 -6.46 -8.50 -15.89
C ILE A 192 -5.25 -7.63 -15.58
N PHE A 193 -5.46 -6.67 -14.70
CA PHE A 193 -4.47 -5.69 -14.28
C PHE A 193 -4.45 -5.60 -12.76
N PHE A 194 -3.33 -5.98 -12.14
CA PHE A 194 -3.19 -5.87 -10.69
C PHE A 194 -2.00 -5.00 -10.33
N GLU A 195 -2.15 -4.24 -9.26
CA GLU A 195 -1.07 -3.48 -8.63
C GLU A 195 -0.95 -3.84 -7.15
N THR A 196 0.27 -4.11 -6.70
CA THR A 196 0.59 -4.43 -5.30
C THR A 196 1.99 -3.92 -4.94
N PRO A 197 2.29 -3.62 -3.67
CA PRO A 197 3.65 -3.36 -3.22
C PRO A 197 4.65 -4.47 -3.58
N CYS A 198 5.89 -4.05 -3.90
CA CYS A 198 7.02 -4.88 -4.29
C CYS A 198 7.89 -5.23 -3.06
N VAL A 199 7.86 -6.48 -2.61
CA VAL A 199 8.62 -6.89 -1.42
C VAL A 199 10.13 -6.98 -1.68
N GLU A 200 10.56 -7.25 -2.93
CA GLU A 200 11.97 -7.14 -3.32
C GLU A 200 12.47 -5.73 -3.03
N TRP A 201 11.71 -4.72 -3.45
CA TRP A 201 12.10 -3.33 -3.27
C TRP A 201 12.17 -2.97 -1.78
N ILE A 202 11.16 -3.37 -0.99
CA ILE A 202 11.12 -3.12 0.46
C ILE A 202 12.34 -3.73 1.15
N LEU A 203 12.66 -5.00 0.87
CA LEU A 203 13.78 -5.69 1.51
C LEU A 203 15.14 -5.21 0.99
N ALA A 204 15.26 -4.90 -0.31
CA ALA A 204 16.50 -4.41 -0.90
C ALA A 204 16.90 -3.03 -0.35
N HIS A 205 15.91 -2.16 -0.10
CA HIS A 205 16.12 -0.81 0.46
C HIS A 205 15.90 -0.75 1.98
N GLU A 206 15.70 -1.90 2.62
CA GLU A 206 15.62 -2.03 4.08
C GLU A 206 14.54 -1.11 4.70
N VAL A 207 13.41 -0.96 4.01
CA VAL A 207 12.33 -0.01 4.36
C VAL A 207 11.49 -0.55 5.51
N ILE A 208 11.95 -0.33 6.74
CA ILE A 208 11.38 -0.95 7.93
C ILE A 208 9.90 -0.65 8.18
N TRP A 209 9.38 0.46 7.66
CA TRP A 209 8.01 0.92 7.89
C TRP A 209 6.99 0.43 6.86
N ASP A 210 7.41 -0.37 5.87
CA ASP A 210 6.48 -1.00 4.91
C ASP A 210 5.93 -2.36 5.40
N PHE A 211 6.34 -2.82 6.57
CA PHE A 211 5.80 -4.04 7.21
C PHE A 211 4.79 -3.70 8.32
N PHE A 212 3.51 -3.85 8.03
CA PHE A 212 2.41 -3.56 8.96
C PHE A 212 1.24 -4.53 8.81
N TYR A 213 0.30 -4.49 9.76
CA TYR A 213 -0.67 -5.55 9.96
C TYR A 213 -1.68 -5.70 8.82
N GLU A 214 -2.17 -4.59 8.24
CA GLU A 214 -3.12 -4.61 7.12
C GLU A 214 -2.56 -5.34 5.90
N HIS A 215 -1.24 -5.24 5.67
CA HIS A 215 -0.55 -6.00 4.65
C HIS A 215 -0.17 -7.37 5.21
N CYS A 216 -1.02 -8.35 4.97
CA CYS A 216 -0.78 -9.74 5.37
C CYS A 216 -0.05 -10.57 4.31
N SER A 217 -0.02 -10.06 3.08
CA SER A 217 0.51 -10.70 1.88
C SER A 217 1.45 -9.74 1.16
N TYR A 218 2.69 -10.16 0.93
CA TYR A 218 3.73 -9.33 0.30
C TYR A 218 4.29 -10.05 -0.90
N PHE A 219 4.20 -9.40 -2.05
CA PHE A 219 4.47 -10.02 -3.33
C PHE A 219 5.83 -9.63 -3.88
N SER A 220 6.52 -10.68 -4.31
CA SER A 220 7.60 -10.63 -5.25
C SER A 220 7.11 -10.85 -6.68
N THR A 221 7.90 -10.47 -7.68
CA THR A 221 7.68 -10.78 -9.10
C THR A 221 7.45 -12.28 -9.29
N GLY A 222 8.27 -13.11 -8.64
CA GLY A 222 8.16 -14.58 -8.68
C GLY A 222 6.90 -15.11 -8.00
N SER A 223 6.57 -14.62 -6.80
CA SER A 223 5.37 -15.07 -6.07
C SER A 223 4.07 -14.56 -6.68
N LEU A 224 4.03 -13.34 -7.21
CA LEU A 224 2.87 -12.78 -7.92
C LEU A 224 2.58 -13.58 -9.19
N THR A 225 3.62 -13.85 -9.99
CA THR A 225 3.52 -14.71 -11.19
C THR A 225 3.04 -16.12 -10.82
N THR A 226 3.58 -16.68 -9.73
CA THR A 226 3.15 -18.00 -9.20
C THR A 226 1.68 -17.98 -8.79
N ALA A 227 1.22 -16.95 -8.07
CA ALA A 227 -0.16 -16.84 -7.61
C ALA A 227 -1.14 -16.80 -8.78
N PHE A 228 -0.88 -15.97 -9.79
CA PHE A 228 -1.69 -15.88 -11.01
C PHE A 228 -1.71 -17.18 -11.80
N THR A 229 -0.54 -17.80 -12.00
CA THR A 229 -0.43 -19.07 -12.73
C THR A 229 -1.22 -20.18 -12.05
N ARG A 230 -1.10 -20.31 -10.71
CA ARG A 230 -1.85 -21.30 -9.92
C ARG A 230 -3.36 -21.03 -9.86
N ALA A 231 -3.78 -19.81 -10.13
CA ALA A 231 -5.18 -19.43 -10.23
C ALA A 231 -5.77 -19.61 -11.63
N GLY A 232 -4.97 -20.07 -12.61
CA GLY A 232 -5.44 -20.34 -13.97
C GLY A 232 -5.31 -19.16 -14.93
N PHE A 233 -4.38 -18.25 -14.67
CA PHE A 233 -4.05 -17.15 -15.56
C PHE A 233 -2.73 -17.37 -16.29
N ALA A 234 -2.64 -16.86 -17.52
CA ALA A 234 -1.39 -16.70 -18.24
C ALA A 234 -0.89 -15.27 -17.99
N VAL A 235 0.28 -15.15 -17.37
CA VAL A 235 0.92 -13.86 -17.10
C VAL A 235 1.61 -13.37 -18.36
N GLU A 236 1.28 -12.16 -18.80
CA GLU A 236 1.86 -11.53 -19.98
C GLU A 236 3.07 -10.68 -19.62
N SER A 237 2.96 -9.91 -18.53
CA SER A 237 4.06 -9.08 -18.04
C SER A 237 3.92 -8.77 -16.56
N VAL A 238 5.06 -8.54 -15.91
CA VAL A 238 5.15 -7.92 -14.58
C VAL A 238 6.14 -6.77 -14.70
N ARG A 239 5.75 -5.57 -14.28
CA ARG A 239 6.57 -4.36 -14.36
C ARG A 239 6.71 -3.75 -12.98
N HIS A 240 7.87 -3.15 -12.75
CA HIS A 240 8.15 -2.36 -11.56
C HIS A 240 7.73 -0.92 -11.85
N THR A 241 6.83 -0.37 -11.04
CA THR A 241 6.24 0.96 -11.25
C THR A 241 6.41 1.83 -10.00
N PHE A 242 6.10 3.13 -10.13
CA PHE A 242 6.18 4.11 -9.02
C PHE A 242 7.54 4.11 -8.28
N GLY A 243 8.63 4.21 -9.02
CA GLY A 243 10.00 4.16 -8.47
C GLY A 243 10.44 2.76 -8.03
N GLY A 244 9.78 1.71 -8.54
CA GLY A 244 10.04 0.31 -8.20
C GLY A 244 9.33 -0.18 -6.94
N GLN A 245 8.59 0.70 -6.25
CA GLN A 245 7.87 0.35 -5.03
C GLN A 245 6.67 -0.57 -5.29
N TYR A 246 6.12 -0.56 -6.50
CA TYR A 246 4.95 -1.36 -6.88
C TYR A 246 5.26 -2.33 -8.01
N LEU A 247 4.53 -3.45 -8.02
CA LEU A 247 4.44 -4.39 -9.12
C LEU A 247 3.12 -4.17 -9.84
N TRP A 248 3.19 -3.97 -11.16
CA TRP A 248 2.05 -3.99 -12.07
C TRP A 248 2.08 -5.27 -12.89
N ILE A 249 1.10 -6.15 -12.69
CA ILE A 249 0.97 -7.41 -13.43
C ILE A 249 -0.18 -7.35 -14.43
N GLU A 250 0.08 -7.89 -15.61
CA GLU A 250 -0.90 -8.10 -16.66
C GLU A 250 -1.05 -9.57 -16.97
N ALA A 251 -2.29 -10.02 -17.05
CA ALA A 251 -2.60 -11.42 -17.31
C ALA A 251 -3.93 -11.56 -18.04
N GLN A 252 -4.16 -12.76 -18.54
CA GLN A 252 -5.43 -13.18 -19.14
C GLN A 252 -5.82 -14.59 -18.67
N PRO A 253 -7.11 -14.95 -18.69
CA PRO A 253 -7.56 -16.31 -18.47
C PRO A 253 -6.77 -17.31 -19.34
N ALA A 254 -6.20 -18.33 -18.70
CA ALA A 254 -5.59 -19.44 -19.41
C ALA A 254 -6.61 -20.60 -19.50
N PRO A 255 -6.98 -21.07 -20.70
CA PRO A 255 -7.82 -22.27 -20.85
C PRO A 255 -7.10 -23.54 -20.34
N VAL A 256 -5.77 -23.58 -20.52
CA VAL A 256 -4.90 -24.61 -19.96
C VAL A 256 -3.95 -23.93 -18.99
N PRO A 257 -3.95 -24.28 -17.68
CA PRO A 257 -3.06 -23.67 -16.72
C PRO A 257 -1.59 -23.85 -17.14
N PRO A 258 -0.79 -22.77 -17.21
CA PRO A 258 0.62 -22.91 -17.48
C PRO A 258 1.30 -23.70 -16.34
N PRO A 259 2.40 -24.42 -16.61
CA PRO A 259 3.18 -25.03 -15.54
C PRO A 259 3.71 -23.93 -14.61
N SER A 260 3.27 -23.95 -13.36
CA SER A 260 3.75 -23.02 -12.34
C SER A 260 5.18 -23.38 -11.93
N ARG A 261 6.16 -22.57 -12.35
CA ARG A 261 7.52 -22.62 -11.81
C ARG A 261 7.66 -21.58 -10.71
N ALA A 262 7.64 -22.05 -9.47
CA ALA A 262 7.93 -21.20 -8.33
C ALA A 262 9.40 -20.77 -8.38
N ASP A 263 9.63 -19.47 -8.24
CA ASP A 263 10.96 -18.87 -8.16
C ASP A 263 10.97 -17.90 -6.97
N ALA A 264 11.85 -18.15 -6.01
CA ALA A 264 12.01 -17.29 -4.85
C ALA A 264 12.91 -16.08 -5.10
N GLY A 265 13.69 -16.08 -6.19
CA GLY A 265 14.72 -15.09 -6.42
C GLY A 265 15.61 -14.88 -5.19
N GLU A 266 15.89 -13.62 -4.89
CA GLU A 266 16.71 -13.22 -3.74
C GLU A 266 15.91 -13.00 -2.45
N ILE A 267 14.59 -13.21 -2.46
CA ILE A 267 13.75 -12.91 -1.29
C ILE A 267 14.25 -13.60 0.00
N PRO A 268 14.62 -14.89 0.02
CA PRO A 268 15.08 -15.53 1.24
C PRO A 268 16.36 -14.92 1.81
N SER A 269 17.32 -14.53 0.95
CA SER A 269 18.57 -13.90 1.39
C SER A 269 18.36 -12.45 1.82
N LEU A 270 17.53 -11.69 1.09
CA LEU A 270 17.15 -10.33 1.44
C LEU A 270 16.39 -10.27 2.79
N ALA A 271 15.44 -11.19 3.01
CA ALA A 271 14.72 -11.31 4.27
C ALA A 271 15.64 -11.67 5.44
N ALA A 272 16.59 -12.59 5.21
CA ALA A 272 17.60 -12.92 6.22
C ALA A 272 18.49 -11.71 6.55
N ARG A 273 18.93 -10.92 5.55
CA ARG A 273 19.68 -9.68 5.80
C ARG A 273 18.84 -8.67 6.58
N PHE A 274 17.61 -8.44 6.16
CA PHE A 274 16.68 -7.52 6.81
C PHE A 274 16.52 -7.85 8.31
N ALA A 275 16.39 -9.13 8.66
CA ALA A 275 16.29 -9.59 10.04
C ALA A 275 17.49 -9.18 10.93
N HIS A 276 18.68 -9.00 10.34
CA HIS A 276 19.88 -8.60 11.07
C HIS A 276 20.02 -7.08 11.21
N VAL A 277 19.40 -6.29 10.32
CA VAL A 277 19.59 -4.83 10.25
C VAL A 277 18.44 -4.02 10.80
N GLU A 278 17.23 -4.58 10.90
CA GLU A 278 16.03 -3.84 11.33
C GLU A 278 16.21 -3.10 12.65
N ALA A 279 16.70 -3.78 13.70
CA ALA A 279 16.88 -3.18 15.02
C ALA A 279 17.91 -2.05 15.02
N ALA A 280 18.96 -2.17 14.21
CA ALA A 280 19.96 -1.13 14.03
C ALA A 280 19.35 0.09 13.31
N HIS A 281 18.55 -0.12 12.27
CA HIS A 281 17.84 0.95 11.56
C HIS A 281 16.84 1.69 12.45
N VAL A 282 16.05 0.98 13.25
CA VAL A 282 15.14 1.61 14.23
C VAL A 282 15.92 2.48 15.21
N THR A 283 17.06 1.98 15.71
CA THR A 283 17.92 2.72 16.65
C THR A 283 18.51 3.96 15.99
N ALA A 284 19.10 3.83 14.81
CA ALA A 284 19.70 4.94 14.07
C ALA A 284 18.68 6.04 13.73
N LEU A 285 17.46 5.65 13.31
CA LEU A 285 16.38 6.60 13.04
C LEU A 285 15.93 7.33 14.31
N ARG A 286 15.85 6.63 15.45
CA ARG A 286 15.53 7.25 16.74
C ARG A 286 16.59 8.26 17.15
N GLU A 287 17.87 7.88 17.08
CA GLU A 287 18.99 8.78 17.40
C GLU A 287 19.02 10.01 16.48
N ARG A 288 18.71 9.84 15.19
CA ARG A 288 18.58 10.94 14.23
C ARG A 288 17.42 11.87 14.61
N LEU A 289 16.26 11.32 14.97
CA LEU A 289 15.11 12.12 15.43
C LEU A 289 15.42 12.84 16.75
N GLU A 290 16.15 12.22 17.67
CA GLU A 290 16.61 12.85 18.91
C GLU A 290 17.52 14.05 18.63
N ARG A 291 18.50 13.93 17.72
CA ARG A 291 19.35 15.05 17.29
C ARG A 291 18.53 16.19 16.71
N LEU A 292 17.60 15.89 15.81
CA LEU A 292 16.74 16.90 15.20
C LEU A 292 15.81 17.57 16.24
N ALA A 293 15.30 16.80 17.22
CA ALA A 293 14.45 17.31 18.28
C ALA A 293 15.17 18.25 19.25
N VAL A 294 16.50 18.16 19.37
CA VAL A 294 17.32 19.13 20.13
C VAL A 294 17.37 20.49 19.43
N GLU A 295 17.32 20.53 18.10
CA GLU A 295 17.31 21.77 17.32
C GLU A 295 15.96 22.49 17.37
N GLY A 296 14.87 21.76 17.66
CA GLY A 296 13.53 22.31 17.84
C GLY A 296 12.43 21.29 17.52
N PRO A 297 11.15 21.71 17.53
CA PRO A 297 10.02 20.85 17.19
C PRO A 297 10.13 20.24 15.79
N VAL A 298 10.09 18.91 15.72
CA VAL A 298 10.17 18.13 14.47
C VAL A 298 8.78 17.62 14.07
N ALA A 299 8.40 17.80 12.81
CA ALA A 299 7.24 17.14 12.23
C ALA A 299 7.64 15.91 11.41
N MET A 300 6.73 14.96 11.22
CA MET A 300 6.86 13.90 10.22
C MET A 300 5.79 14.09 9.14
N TRP A 301 6.18 13.96 7.88
CA TRP A 301 5.28 14.13 6.74
C TRP A 301 4.69 12.78 6.29
N GLY A 302 3.35 12.70 6.28
CA GLY A 302 2.56 11.54 5.88
C GLY A 302 1.94 10.82 7.07
N ALA A 303 0.61 10.84 7.15
CA ALA A 303 -0.23 10.09 8.10
C ALA A 303 -0.89 8.86 7.42
N ALA A 304 -0.26 8.33 6.37
CA ALA A 304 -0.63 7.06 5.74
C ALA A 304 0.13 5.89 6.38
N ALA A 305 -0.08 4.67 5.88
CA ALA A 305 0.42 3.44 6.48
C ALA A 305 1.92 3.44 6.81
N LYS A 306 2.76 3.97 5.91
CA LYS A 306 4.21 4.10 6.15
C LYS A 306 4.51 4.99 7.36
N GLY A 307 3.90 6.17 7.43
CA GLY A 307 4.07 7.11 8.55
C GLY A 307 3.55 6.54 9.87
N VAL A 308 2.35 5.93 9.86
CA VAL A 308 1.81 5.24 11.04
C VAL A 308 2.79 4.20 11.58
N THR A 309 3.31 3.35 10.69
CA THR A 309 4.24 2.29 11.06
C THR A 309 5.54 2.85 11.60
N LEU A 310 6.13 3.83 10.91
CA LEU A 310 7.36 4.48 11.37
C LEU A 310 7.19 5.08 12.77
N ALA A 311 6.16 5.90 12.99
CA ALA A 311 5.91 6.52 14.30
C ALA A 311 5.75 5.48 15.42
N ASN A 312 5.04 4.38 15.17
CA ASN A 312 4.90 3.30 16.15
C ASN A 312 6.24 2.59 16.46
N LEU A 313 7.18 2.56 15.51
CA LEU A 313 8.51 1.96 15.70
C LEU A 313 9.47 2.88 16.45
N VAL A 314 9.55 4.15 16.04
CA VAL A 314 10.61 5.05 16.51
C VAL A 314 10.18 5.95 17.66
N ASP A 315 8.90 6.30 17.75
CA ASP A 315 8.35 7.22 18.75
C ASP A 315 6.98 6.79 19.32
N PRO A 316 6.85 5.58 19.90
CA PRO A 316 5.56 5.06 20.38
C PRO A 316 4.92 5.91 21.49
N ASP A 317 5.73 6.68 22.22
CA ASP A 317 5.31 7.51 23.36
C ASP A 317 5.07 8.98 22.99
N ARG A 318 5.27 9.38 21.71
CA ARG A 318 5.14 10.78 21.24
C ARG A 318 6.07 11.74 22.02
N ARG A 319 7.37 11.44 22.01
CA ARG A 319 8.42 12.23 22.67
C ARG A 319 9.30 13.00 21.70
N LEU A 320 9.43 12.53 20.47
CA LEU A 320 10.37 13.05 19.46
C LEU A 320 9.65 13.83 18.37
N ILE A 321 8.53 13.31 17.88
CA ILE A 321 7.75 13.90 16.80
C ILE A 321 6.63 14.74 17.41
N THR A 322 6.59 16.01 17.04
CA THR A 322 5.61 16.98 17.57
C THR A 322 4.24 16.81 16.91
N CYS A 323 4.20 16.65 15.60
CA CYS A 323 2.98 16.47 14.82
C CYS A 323 3.23 15.72 13.51
N ILE A 324 2.16 15.18 12.92
CA ILE A 324 2.18 14.57 11.60
C ILE A 324 1.55 15.54 10.61
N VAL A 325 2.24 15.85 9.52
CA VAL A 325 1.68 16.66 8.43
C VAL A 325 1.06 15.75 7.40
N ASP A 326 -0.17 16.01 6.97
CA ASP A 326 -0.79 15.25 5.89
C ASP A 326 -1.61 16.18 4.97
N LEU A 327 -1.60 15.88 3.67
CA LEU A 327 -2.35 16.65 2.66
C LEU A 327 -3.84 16.31 2.66
N ASN A 328 -4.23 15.13 3.15
CA ASN A 328 -5.60 14.68 3.16
C ASN A 328 -6.41 15.42 4.24
N PRO A 329 -7.36 16.30 3.85
CA PRO A 329 -8.13 17.09 4.81
C PRO A 329 -9.00 16.23 5.73
N ASN A 330 -9.37 15.01 5.33
CA ASN A 330 -10.17 14.12 6.18
C ASN A 330 -9.39 13.63 7.40
N LYS A 331 -8.05 13.54 7.28
CA LYS A 331 -7.12 13.11 8.34
C LYS A 331 -6.72 14.27 9.28
N GLN A 332 -6.68 15.49 8.77
CA GLN A 332 -6.31 16.70 9.53
C GLN A 332 -7.25 16.92 10.72
N GLY A 333 -6.69 17.42 11.82
CA GLY A 333 -7.37 17.56 13.11
C GLY A 333 -7.61 16.23 13.85
N GLY A 334 -7.21 15.10 13.25
CA GLY A 334 -7.26 13.77 13.86
C GLY A 334 -5.98 13.38 14.60
N CYS A 335 -5.86 12.09 14.91
CA CYS A 335 -4.71 11.51 15.57
C CYS A 335 -4.21 10.25 14.86
N LEU A 336 -2.89 10.06 14.85
CA LEU A 336 -2.22 8.94 14.19
C LEU A 336 -2.54 7.62 14.92
N PRO A 337 -3.02 6.58 14.21
CA PRO A 337 -3.29 5.26 14.79
C PRO A 337 -2.13 4.69 15.61
N GLY A 338 -2.43 4.17 16.80
CA GLY A 338 -1.47 3.53 17.70
C GLY A 338 -0.71 4.48 18.62
N THR A 339 -0.21 5.61 18.11
CA THR A 339 0.64 6.55 18.89
C THR A 339 -0.06 7.81 19.33
N GLY A 340 -1.13 8.23 18.65
CA GLY A 340 -1.89 9.43 19.01
C GLY A 340 -1.19 10.76 18.69
N HIS A 341 -0.25 10.77 17.73
CA HIS A 341 0.31 12.04 17.25
C HIS A 341 -0.77 12.87 16.56
N PRO A 342 -0.86 14.20 16.82
CA PRO A 342 -1.83 15.05 16.13
C PRO A 342 -1.49 15.14 14.64
N ILE A 343 -2.53 15.07 13.79
CA ILE A 343 -2.40 15.24 12.33
C ILE A 343 -2.82 16.66 11.97
N VAL A 344 -1.96 17.39 11.27
CA VAL A 344 -2.13 18.82 10.97
C VAL A 344 -1.98 19.08 9.47
N ALA A 345 -2.58 20.18 9.00
CA ALA A 345 -2.38 20.66 7.65
C ALA A 345 -0.98 21.31 7.49
N PRO A 346 -0.39 21.32 6.28
CA PRO A 346 0.89 22.01 6.05
C PRO A 346 0.87 23.49 6.46
N LEU A 347 -0.26 24.18 6.27
CA LEU A 347 -0.40 25.61 6.61
C LEU A 347 -0.40 25.88 8.12
N GLU A 348 -0.59 24.86 8.95
CA GLU A 348 -0.56 25.00 10.41
C GLU A 348 0.87 24.92 10.97
N LEU A 349 1.86 24.46 10.19
CA LEU A 349 3.25 24.28 10.65
C LEU A 349 3.82 25.49 11.44
N PRO A 350 3.58 26.76 11.07
CA PRO A 350 4.04 27.91 11.85
C PRO A 350 3.46 28.00 13.27
N SER A 351 2.19 27.67 13.47
CA SER A 351 1.58 27.72 14.83
C SER A 351 2.15 26.63 15.74
N TRP A 352 2.63 25.54 15.15
CA TRP A 352 3.34 24.46 15.82
C TRP A 352 4.85 24.72 15.96
N LYS A 353 5.35 25.88 15.49
CA LYS A 353 6.77 26.28 15.50
C LYS A 353 7.69 25.29 14.79
N ILE A 354 7.17 24.55 13.82
CA ILE A 354 7.93 23.55 13.07
C ILE A 354 8.86 24.26 12.09
N ARG A 355 10.14 23.90 12.14
CA ARG A 355 11.17 24.34 11.18
C ARG A 355 11.85 23.17 10.46
N THR A 356 11.62 21.95 10.93
CA THR A 356 12.16 20.72 10.35
C THR A 356 11.05 19.68 10.21
N ALA A 357 10.91 19.10 9.04
CA ALA A 357 10.00 17.99 8.80
C ALA A 357 10.72 16.81 8.14
N VAL A 358 10.57 15.62 8.71
CA VAL A 358 11.14 14.38 8.16
C VAL A 358 10.17 13.74 7.18
N VAL A 359 10.67 13.17 6.10
CA VAL A 359 9.89 12.55 5.02
C VAL A 359 10.31 11.08 4.86
N THR A 360 9.33 10.20 4.70
CA THR A 360 9.55 8.73 4.65
C THR A 360 9.53 8.15 3.24
N ASN A 361 9.25 8.95 2.22
CA ASN A 361 9.21 8.50 0.82
C ASN A 361 9.77 9.60 -0.10
N PRO A 362 10.92 9.36 -0.76
CA PRO A 362 11.57 10.36 -1.61
C PRO A 362 10.71 10.76 -2.81
N ASN A 363 9.77 9.92 -3.26
CA ASN A 363 8.88 10.24 -4.39
C ASN A 363 8.05 11.52 -4.14
N TYR A 364 7.83 11.92 -2.89
CA TYR A 364 7.04 13.11 -2.53
C TYR A 364 7.91 14.30 -2.13
N LEU A 365 9.25 14.18 -2.13
CA LEU A 365 10.13 15.22 -1.62
C LEU A 365 10.02 16.52 -2.43
N GLU A 366 10.04 16.42 -3.76
CA GLU A 366 9.94 17.58 -4.65
C GLU A 366 8.57 18.26 -4.56
N GLU A 367 7.49 17.48 -4.54
CA GLU A 367 6.11 17.97 -4.37
C GLU A 367 5.95 18.70 -3.03
N ASN A 368 6.37 18.07 -1.94
CA ASN A 368 6.28 18.66 -0.60
C ASN A 368 7.11 19.95 -0.50
N ALA A 369 8.32 19.96 -1.08
CA ALA A 369 9.14 21.17 -1.13
C ALA A 369 8.48 22.27 -1.97
N GLY A 370 7.83 21.92 -3.07
CA GLY A 370 7.03 22.83 -3.90
C GLY A 370 5.87 23.46 -3.12
N LEU A 371 5.12 22.65 -2.37
CA LEU A 371 4.00 23.11 -1.54
C LEU A 371 4.47 24.09 -0.45
N LEU A 372 5.57 23.79 0.23
CA LEU A 372 6.16 24.68 1.24
C LEU A 372 6.59 26.02 0.62
N ARG A 373 7.24 26.01 -0.55
CA ARG A 373 7.63 27.25 -1.26
C ARG A 373 6.41 28.08 -1.67
N GLN A 374 5.37 27.45 -2.22
CA GLN A 374 4.15 28.15 -2.62
C GLN A 374 3.44 28.79 -1.43
N ALA A 375 3.44 28.12 -0.28
CA ALA A 375 2.89 28.63 0.97
C ALA A 375 3.81 29.61 1.72
N SER A 376 5.01 29.92 1.18
CA SER A 376 6.03 30.74 1.84
C SER A 376 6.42 30.22 3.24
N LEU A 377 6.45 28.90 3.41
CA LEU A 377 6.81 28.21 4.65
C LEU A 377 8.29 27.84 4.64
N ASP A 378 9.03 28.37 5.59
CA ASP A 378 10.45 28.11 5.80
C ASP A 378 10.63 26.90 6.73
N VAL A 379 10.52 25.71 6.12
CA VAL A 379 10.66 24.38 6.75
C VAL A 379 11.65 23.54 5.96
N ARG A 380 12.70 23.04 6.64
CA ARG A 380 13.67 22.10 6.07
C ARG A 380 13.05 20.70 5.99
N LEU A 381 13.03 20.12 4.79
CA LEU A 381 12.68 18.71 4.60
C LEU A 381 13.92 17.83 4.75
N VAL A 382 13.78 16.74 5.51
CA VAL A 382 14.85 15.76 5.76
C VAL A 382 14.39 14.39 5.27
N ASP A 383 15.06 13.83 4.28
CA ASP A 383 14.76 12.49 3.77
C ASP A 383 15.35 11.43 4.71
N LEU A 384 14.48 10.59 5.27
CA LEU A 384 14.88 9.50 6.16
C LEU A 384 15.45 8.29 5.43
N MET A 385 15.24 8.17 4.11
CA MET A 385 15.84 7.12 3.29
C MET A 385 17.31 7.41 2.96
N GLN A 386 17.75 8.67 3.08
CA GLN A 386 19.14 9.04 2.90
C GLN A 386 19.90 8.98 4.23
N PRO A 387 21.18 8.56 4.21
CA PRO A 387 22.04 8.63 5.39
C PRO A 387 22.14 10.07 5.88
N ASP A 388 22.45 10.25 7.16
CA ASP A 388 22.64 11.58 7.72
C ASP A 388 23.77 12.30 6.97
N GLU A 389 23.59 13.57 6.58
CA GLU A 389 24.64 14.36 5.94
C GLU A 389 25.87 14.48 6.85
N ALA A 390 25.67 14.38 8.17
CA ALA A 390 26.75 14.32 9.16
C ALA A 390 27.59 13.02 9.08
N ASP A 391 26.98 11.90 8.66
CA ASP A 391 27.68 10.61 8.52
C ASP A 391 28.48 10.53 7.21
N ALA A 392 28.12 11.33 6.20
CA ALA A 392 28.81 11.40 4.90
C ALA A 392 30.22 12.04 4.97
N HIS A 393 30.59 12.65 6.11
CA HIS A 393 31.91 13.24 6.35
C HIS A 393 32.82 12.38 7.24
N THR A 394 32.39 11.17 7.59
CA THR A 394 33.12 10.25 8.48
C THR A 394 33.64 8.97 7.81
N HIS A 395 33.65 8.90 6.47
CA HIS A 395 34.21 7.77 5.72
C HIS A 395 35.35 8.16 4.79
#